data_AF-A0A8J7LY60-F1
#
_entry.id   AF-A0A8J7LY60-F1
#
_cell.length_a   1.000
_cell.length_b   1.000
_cell.length_c   1.000
_cell.angle_alpha   90.00
_cell.angle_beta   90.00
_cell.angle_gamma   90.00
#
_symmetry.space_group_name_H-M   'P 1'
#
loop_
_entity.id
_entity.type
_entity.pdbx_description
1 polymer ?
#
loop_
_entity_poly.entity_id
_entity_poly.type
_entity_poly.pdbx_seq_one_letter_code
_entity_poly.pdbx_strand_id
1 'polypeptide(L)'
;MVRLLSVIIACLLLSACAVSREAMMKADYGPQPSKEEAMQKVKQYLSLVLIDPDSLKLACSDDIRKGWLRDDPLGGTPNFGWLIYCNVNAKNRFGGYTGYKNYFFAINKFSVVSRDVTDTTNINLFRGFAP
;
A
#
# COMPACT_ATOMS: atom_id res chain seq x y z
N MET A 1 -13.34 -37.76 -16.59
CA MET A 1 -11.98 -37.58 -16.03
C MET A 1 -11.33 -36.26 -16.46
N VAL A 2 -10.85 -36.11 -17.71
CA VAL A 2 -10.10 -34.91 -18.18
C VAL A 2 -10.74 -33.56 -17.77
N ARG A 3 -12.03 -33.35 -18.04
CA ARG A 3 -12.74 -32.10 -17.67
C ARG A 3 -12.69 -31.76 -16.17
N LEU A 4 -12.62 -32.76 -15.28
CA LEU A 4 -12.50 -32.55 -13.84
C LEU A 4 -11.08 -32.08 -13.47
N LEU A 5 -10.06 -32.66 -14.12
CA LEU A 5 -8.66 -32.28 -13.98
C LEU A 5 -8.45 -30.82 -14.43
N SER A 6 -9.07 -30.41 -15.55
CA SER A 6 -9.03 -29.03 -16.06
C SER A 6 -9.57 -28.02 -15.05
N VAL A 7 -10.67 -28.34 -14.36
CA VAL A 7 -11.25 -27.46 -13.32
C VAL A 7 -10.33 -27.36 -12.10
N ILE A 8 -9.76 -28.48 -11.64
CA ILE A 8 -8.83 -28.49 -10.50
C ILE A 8 -7.58 -27.64 -10.80
N ILE A 9 -7.01 -27.78 -12.01
CA ILE A 9 -5.86 -26.97 -12.44
C ILE A 9 -6.21 -25.47 -12.50
N ALA A 10 -7.37 -25.11 -13.03
CA ALA A 10 -7.83 -23.72 -13.06
C ALA A 10 -8.01 -23.13 -11.65
N CYS A 11 -8.59 -23.89 -10.72
CA CYS A 11 -8.75 -23.47 -9.32
C CYS A 11 -7.41 -23.28 -8.59
N LEU A 12 -6.41 -24.14 -8.85
CA LEU A 12 -5.07 -24.01 -8.27
C LEU A 12 -4.36 -22.73 -8.75
N LEU A 13 -4.43 -22.44 -10.06
CA LEU A 13 -3.83 -21.23 -10.65
C LEU A 13 -4.42 -19.93 -10.07
N LEU A 14 -5.71 -19.90 -9.73
CA LEU A 14 -6.38 -18.73 -9.15
C LEU A 14 -5.88 -18.38 -7.73
N SER A 15 -5.32 -19.34 -6.99
CA SER A 15 -4.89 -19.09 -5.61
C SER A 15 -3.59 -18.26 -5.49
N ALA A 16 -2.75 -18.25 -6.53
CA ALA A 16 -1.40 -17.70 -6.49
C ALA A 16 -1.32 -16.17 -6.24
N CYS A 17 -2.39 -15.42 -6.52
CA CYS A 17 -2.43 -13.97 -6.33
C CYS A 17 -2.79 -13.56 -4.88
N ALA A 18 -3.36 -14.47 -4.08
CA ALA A 18 -3.82 -14.17 -2.73
C ALA A 18 -2.68 -14.17 -1.69
N VAL A 19 -2.85 -13.40 -0.61
CA VAL A 19 -2.05 -13.57 0.62
C VAL A 19 -2.82 -14.55 1.51
N SER A 20 -2.16 -15.59 2.03
CA SER A 20 -2.83 -16.58 2.87
C SER A 20 -3.13 -16.02 4.26
N ARG A 21 -4.24 -16.46 4.89
CA ARG A 21 -4.57 -16.08 6.27
C ARG A 21 -3.45 -16.45 7.25
N GLU A 22 -2.78 -17.58 7.03
CA GLU A 22 -1.64 -18.01 7.85
C GLU A 22 -0.47 -17.01 7.76
N ALA A 23 -0.14 -16.51 6.55
CA ALA A 23 0.86 -15.46 6.39
C ALA A 23 0.46 -14.17 7.11
N MET A 24 -0.82 -13.74 7.00
CA MET A 24 -1.31 -12.55 7.72
C MET A 24 -1.16 -12.67 9.24
N MET A 25 -1.42 -13.86 9.82
CA MET A 25 -1.32 -14.06 11.28
C MET A 25 0.11 -14.27 11.78
N LYS A 26 1.03 -14.76 10.93
CA LYS A 26 2.44 -14.99 11.28
C LYS A 26 3.38 -13.83 10.91
N ALA A 27 2.91 -12.83 10.17
CA ALA A 27 3.71 -11.68 9.75
C ALA A 27 4.08 -10.77 10.94
N ASP A 28 5.32 -10.28 10.94
CA ASP A 28 5.73 -9.16 11.78
C ASP A 28 5.33 -7.84 11.09
N TYR A 29 4.45 -7.08 11.72
CA TYR A 29 4.01 -5.76 11.27
C TYR A 29 4.88 -4.64 11.88
N GLY A 30 5.76 -4.97 12.83
CA GLY A 30 6.40 -4.02 13.74
C GLY A 30 5.45 -3.45 14.80
N PRO A 31 5.97 -2.66 15.76
CA PRO A 31 5.13 -1.89 16.68
C PRO A 31 4.24 -0.91 15.92
N GLN A 32 3.05 -0.64 16.45
CA GLN A 32 2.15 0.37 15.87
C GLN A 32 2.76 1.77 16.04
N PRO A 33 2.99 2.53 14.95
CA PRO A 33 3.50 3.89 15.06
C PRO A 33 2.43 4.84 15.57
N SER A 34 2.85 5.93 16.23
CA SER A 34 1.98 7.09 16.44
C SER A 34 1.63 7.76 15.10
N LYS A 35 0.63 8.66 15.09
CA LYS A 35 0.30 9.46 13.90
C LYS A 35 1.48 10.32 13.46
N GLU A 36 2.20 10.89 14.42
CA GLU A 36 3.38 11.73 14.22
C GLU A 36 4.53 10.92 13.62
N GLU A 37 4.82 9.73 14.16
CA GLU A 37 5.84 8.81 13.63
C GLU A 37 5.49 8.34 12.21
N ALA A 38 4.23 7.98 11.98
CA ALA A 38 3.74 7.58 10.66
C ALA A 38 3.87 8.74 9.65
N MET A 39 3.45 9.95 10.02
CA MET A 39 3.60 11.14 9.18
C MET A 39 5.06 11.55 8.95
N GLN A 40 5.96 11.35 9.93
CA GLN A 40 7.41 11.56 9.74
C GLN A 40 7.97 10.58 8.71
N LYS A 41 7.68 9.27 8.82
CA LYS A 41 8.11 8.25 7.86
C LYS A 41 7.54 8.49 6.46
N VAL A 42 6.27 8.90 6.35
CA VAL A 42 5.66 9.27 5.06
C VAL A 42 6.33 10.51 4.46
N LYS A 43 6.63 11.54 5.25
CA LYS A 43 7.39 12.73 4.77
C LYS A 43 8.79 12.35 4.30
N GLN A 44 9.51 11.51 5.04
CA GLN A 44 10.86 11.04 4.67
C GLN A 44 10.86 10.22 3.37
N TYR A 45 9.84 9.39 3.16
CA TYR A 45 9.64 8.70 1.88
C TYR A 45 9.35 9.69 0.75
N LEU A 46 8.41 10.61 0.97
CA LEU A 46 8.01 11.60 -0.03
C LEU A 46 9.15 12.54 -0.44
N SER A 47 10.05 12.90 0.48
CA SER A 47 11.24 13.71 0.14
C SER A 47 12.27 13.00 -0.74
N LEU A 48 12.14 11.68 -0.96
CA LEU A 48 12.98 10.90 -1.87
C LEU A 48 12.33 10.65 -3.24
N VAL A 49 11.00 10.82 -3.38
CA VAL A 49 10.25 10.45 -4.60
C VAL A 49 9.50 11.62 -5.27
N LEU A 50 9.37 12.77 -4.60
CA LEU A 50 8.74 13.97 -5.18
C LEU A 50 9.76 14.82 -5.97
N ILE A 51 9.27 15.46 -7.03
CA ILE A 51 10.06 16.38 -7.87
C ILE A 51 10.39 17.68 -7.13
N ASP A 52 9.45 18.15 -6.29
CA ASP A 52 9.59 19.32 -5.42
C ASP A 52 9.11 18.93 -4.01
N PRO A 53 10.00 18.39 -3.15
CA PRO A 53 9.67 18.00 -1.77
C PRO A 53 9.20 19.16 -0.90
N ASP A 54 9.79 20.35 -1.06
CA ASP A 54 9.50 21.51 -0.20
C ASP A 54 8.10 22.07 -0.45
N SER A 55 7.52 21.82 -1.62
CA SER A 55 6.12 22.13 -1.93
C SER A 55 5.08 21.18 -1.33
N LEU A 56 5.49 20.14 -0.59
CA LEU A 56 4.60 19.08 -0.13
C LEU A 56 3.44 19.59 0.74
N LYS A 57 2.22 19.34 0.27
CA LYS A 57 0.99 19.39 1.05
C LYS A 57 0.55 17.96 1.37
N LEU A 58 0.57 17.61 2.65
CA LEU A 58 0.24 16.29 3.18
C LEU A 58 -0.87 16.40 4.23
N ALA A 59 -1.93 15.61 4.07
CA ALA A 59 -2.91 15.33 5.10
C ALA A 59 -3.07 13.82 5.25
N CYS A 60 -3.16 13.30 6.47
CA CYS A 60 -3.26 11.86 6.75
C CYS A 60 -4.37 11.58 7.76
N SER A 61 -5.02 10.43 7.61
CA SER A 61 -6.02 9.92 8.54
C SER A 61 -5.39 9.60 9.91
N ASP A 62 -6.21 9.67 10.97
CA ASP A 62 -5.91 9.14 12.30
C ASP A 62 -6.00 7.60 12.36
N ASP A 63 -6.66 7.00 11.37
CA ASP A 63 -6.92 5.57 11.27
C ASP A 63 -5.72 4.82 10.69
N ILE A 64 -4.92 4.23 11.59
CA ILE A 64 -3.72 3.43 11.29
C ILE A 64 -4.02 1.96 11.62
N ARG A 65 -3.98 1.08 10.62
CA ARG A 65 -4.40 -0.34 10.75
C ARG A 65 -3.31 -1.31 10.29
N LYS A 66 -3.39 -2.57 10.73
CA LYS A 66 -2.57 -3.65 10.14
C LYS A 66 -3.00 -3.95 8.71
N GLY A 67 -2.04 -4.18 7.83
CA GLY A 67 -2.28 -4.63 6.46
C GLY A 67 -0.99 -4.86 5.69
N TRP A 68 -1.09 -4.88 4.37
CA TRP A 68 0.06 -5.08 3.48
C TRP A 68 -0.16 -4.37 2.15
N LEU A 69 0.95 -4.01 1.50
CA LEU A 69 0.99 -3.65 0.09
C LEU A 69 1.98 -4.57 -0.64
N ARG A 70 1.86 -4.70 -1.97
CA ARG A 70 2.90 -5.31 -2.82
C ARG A 70 3.59 -4.21 -3.62
N ASP A 71 4.86 -4.41 -3.95
CA ASP A 71 5.61 -3.45 -4.78
C ASP A 71 5.15 -3.52 -6.23
N ASP A 72 5.29 -4.67 -6.90
CA ASP A 72 4.47 -4.94 -8.09
C ASP A 72 3.02 -5.16 -7.64
N PRO A 73 2.12 -4.26 -8.01
CA PRO A 73 0.06 -4.67 -7.65
C PRO A 73 -0.35 -6.04 -8.24
N LEU A 74 0.52 -6.72 -9.03
CA LEU A 74 0.28 -8.05 -9.65
C LEU A 74 1.13 -9.20 -9.06
N GLY A 75 2.17 -8.93 -8.26
CA GLY A 75 3.17 -9.94 -7.91
C GLY A 75 4.09 -9.55 -6.75
N GLY A 76 5.18 -10.31 -6.56
CA GLY A 76 6.16 -10.05 -5.50
C GLY A 76 5.66 -10.28 -4.06
N THR A 77 6.57 -10.13 -3.10
CA THR A 77 6.31 -10.37 -1.68
C THR A 77 5.38 -9.29 -1.09
N PRO A 78 4.39 -9.64 -0.26
CA PRO A 78 3.61 -8.64 0.47
C PRO A 78 4.46 -8.00 1.58
N ASN A 79 4.63 -6.68 1.49
CA ASN A 79 5.21 -5.85 2.53
C ASN A 79 4.15 -5.60 3.61
N PHE A 80 4.16 -6.43 4.65
CA PHE A 80 3.33 -6.26 5.83
C PHE A 80 3.77 -5.03 6.64
N GLY A 81 2.81 -4.37 7.29
CA GLY A 81 3.05 -3.21 8.14
C GLY A 81 1.76 -2.48 8.50
N TRP A 82 1.92 -1.26 9.00
CA TRP A 82 0.83 -0.39 9.38
C TRP A 82 0.44 0.50 8.20
N LEU A 83 -0.80 0.35 7.73
CA LEU A 83 -1.39 1.15 6.67
C LEU A 83 -1.88 2.48 7.24
N ILE A 84 -1.46 3.59 6.62
CA ILE A 84 -2.05 4.91 6.80
C ILE A 84 -2.52 5.46 5.45
N TYR A 85 -3.70 6.08 5.44
CA TYR A 85 -4.25 6.77 4.27
C TYR A 85 -3.88 8.26 4.30
N CYS A 86 -3.36 8.79 3.20
CA CYS A 86 -3.01 10.21 3.09
C CYS A 86 -3.39 10.81 1.72
N ASN A 87 -3.75 12.09 1.72
CA ASN A 87 -3.81 12.93 0.54
C ASN A 87 -2.45 13.65 0.37
N VAL A 88 -1.86 13.54 -0.81
CA VAL A 88 -0.55 14.08 -1.17
C VAL A 88 -0.69 15.02 -2.37
N ASN A 89 -0.11 16.22 -2.30
CA ASN A 89 -0.03 17.13 -3.44
C ASN A 89 1.31 17.89 -3.38
N ALA A 90 1.96 18.02 -4.54
CA ALA A 90 3.25 18.68 -4.70
C ALA A 90 3.30 19.33 -6.08
N LYS A 91 4.26 20.22 -6.29
CA LYS A 91 4.51 20.81 -7.62
C LYS A 91 5.13 19.79 -8.57
N ASN A 92 4.75 19.90 -9.83
CA ASN A 92 5.39 19.18 -10.93
C ASN A 92 6.66 19.92 -11.42
N ARG A 93 7.34 19.36 -12.43
CA ARG A 93 8.54 19.95 -13.06
C ARG A 93 8.36 21.35 -13.68
N PHE A 94 7.13 21.85 -13.77
CA PHE A 94 6.78 23.19 -14.27
C PHE A 94 6.36 24.14 -13.14
N GLY A 95 6.55 23.75 -11.87
CA GLY A 95 6.25 24.57 -10.68
C GLY A 95 4.78 24.63 -10.28
N GLY A 96 3.89 23.91 -10.99
CA GLY A 96 2.45 23.90 -10.75
C GLY A 96 1.98 22.67 -9.95
N TYR A 97 1.03 22.86 -9.03
CA TYR A 97 0.31 21.76 -8.38
C TYR A 97 -0.67 21.11 -9.37
N THR A 98 -0.74 19.77 -9.40
CA THR A 98 -1.62 19.04 -10.33
C THR A 98 -2.93 18.54 -9.70
N GLY A 99 -3.10 18.73 -8.39
CA GLY A 99 -4.24 18.21 -7.63
C GLY A 99 -3.82 17.18 -6.57
N TYR A 100 -4.70 16.91 -5.61
CA TYR A 100 -4.41 15.91 -4.58
C TYR A 100 -4.54 14.49 -5.15
N LYS A 101 -3.53 13.67 -4.85
CA LYS A 101 -3.53 12.22 -5.03
C LYS A 101 -3.78 11.53 -3.70
N ASN A 102 -4.44 10.40 -3.74
CA ASN A 102 -4.75 9.58 -2.58
C ASN A 102 -3.77 8.40 -2.54
N TYR A 103 -3.19 8.13 -1.38
CA TYR A 103 -2.21 7.05 -1.20
C TYR A 103 -2.52 6.25 0.06
N PHE A 104 -2.34 4.93 -0.03
CA PHE A 104 -2.01 4.13 1.14
C PHE A 104 -0.50 4.00 1.24
N PHE A 105 0.03 4.20 2.45
CA PHE A 105 1.41 3.92 2.81
C PHE A 105 1.45 2.74 3.78
N ALA A 106 2.16 1.67 3.44
CA ALA A 106 2.49 0.59 4.35
C ALA A 106 3.82 0.89 5.04
N ILE A 107 3.78 0.99 6.37
CA ILE A 107 4.89 1.43 7.21
C ILE A 107 5.33 0.26 8.10
N ASN A 108 6.59 -0.14 8.02
CA ASN A 108 7.16 -1.12 8.95
C ASN A 108 8.50 -0.63 9.55
N LYS A 109 9.32 -1.56 10.04
CA LYS A 109 10.63 -1.27 10.66
C LYS A 109 11.70 -0.86 9.64
N PHE A 110 11.61 -1.33 8.39
CA PHE A 110 12.67 -1.25 7.39
C PHE A 110 12.31 -0.40 6.16
N SER A 111 11.02 -0.16 5.93
CA SER A 111 10.52 0.38 4.66
C SER A 111 9.23 1.20 4.83
N VAL A 112 8.98 2.05 3.82
CA VAL A 112 7.69 2.64 3.52
C VAL A 112 7.37 2.30 2.06
N VAL A 113 6.24 1.65 1.82
CA VAL A 113 5.76 1.27 0.48
C VAL A 113 4.47 2.01 0.19
N SER A 114 4.23 2.42 -1.06
CA SER A 114 2.99 3.11 -1.45
C SER A 114 2.35 2.53 -2.71
N ARG A 115 1.01 2.54 -2.78
CA ARG A 115 0.21 2.43 -4.00
C ARG A 115 -0.69 3.66 -4.08
N ASP A 116 -0.74 4.29 -5.24
CA ASP A 116 -1.69 5.36 -5.55
C ASP A 116 -3.11 4.78 -5.68
N VAL A 117 -4.09 5.42 -5.05
CA VAL A 117 -5.51 5.04 -5.02
C VAL A 117 -6.43 6.22 -5.40
N THR A 118 -5.90 7.20 -6.14
CA THR A 118 -6.67 8.35 -6.66
C THR A 118 -7.70 7.89 -7.69
N ASP A 119 -7.36 6.86 -8.48
CA ASP A 119 -8.26 6.22 -9.44
C ASP A 119 -8.92 4.99 -8.80
N THR A 120 -10.26 5.03 -8.69
CA THR A 120 -11.05 3.99 -8.01
C THR A 120 -11.24 2.72 -8.83
N THR A 121 -10.82 2.67 -10.10
CA THR A 121 -10.83 1.45 -10.93
C THR A 121 -10.08 0.27 -10.27
N ASN A 122 -9.08 0.57 -9.45
CA ASN A 122 -8.26 -0.43 -8.76
C ASN A 122 -8.78 -0.80 -7.35
N ILE A 123 -9.89 -0.21 -6.86
CA ILE A 123 -10.29 -0.31 -5.44
C ILE A 123 -10.48 -1.75 -4.93
N ASN A 124 -10.85 -2.68 -5.82
CA ASN A 124 -11.05 -4.08 -5.47
C ASN A 124 -9.75 -4.86 -5.19
N LEU A 125 -8.58 -4.38 -5.63
CA LEU A 125 -7.27 -4.98 -5.29
C LEU A 125 -6.88 -4.73 -3.83
N PHE A 126 -7.43 -3.69 -3.19
CA PHE A 126 -7.09 -3.30 -1.81
C PHE A 126 -8.01 -3.93 -0.75
N ARG A 127 -8.84 -4.92 -1.11
CA ARG A 127 -9.67 -5.68 -0.14
C ARG A 127 -8.85 -6.61 0.78
N GLY A 128 -7.52 -6.52 0.76
CA GLY A 128 -6.60 -7.10 1.73
C GLY A 128 -6.59 -6.36 3.07
N PHE A 129 -7.76 -6.12 3.65
CA PHE A 129 -7.86 -5.66 5.03
C PHE A 129 -7.75 -6.87 5.97
N ALA A 130 -6.84 -6.81 6.94
CA ALA A 130 -6.86 -7.75 8.05
C ALA A 130 -8.15 -7.51 8.89
N PRO A 131 -8.84 -8.57 9.33
CA PRO A 131 -9.91 -8.47 10.32
C PRO A 131 -9.36 -8.18 11.73
#